data_AF-A0A4Q7MN14-F1
#
_entry.id   AF-A0A4Q7MN14-F1
#
_cell.length_a   1.000
_cell.length_b   1.000
_cell.length_c   1.000
_cell.angle_alpha   90.00
_cell.angle_beta   90.00
_cell.angle_gamma   90.00
#
_symmetry.space_group_name_H-M   'P 1'
#
loop_
_entity.id
_entity.type
_entity.pdbx_description
1 polymer ?
#
loop_
_entity_poly.entity_id
_entity_poly.type
_entity_poly.pdbx_seq_one_letter_code
_entity_poly.pdbx_strand_id
1 'polypeptide(L)' 'MQGITEASWRAGVESGELIGLIAWAGTRMAGYCFADRSTGEIMMLALLPEDEGHGLGRLLLSQVVEALRHLGRQT' A
#
# COMPACT_ATOMS: atom_id res chain seq x y z
N MET A 1 11.68 14.27 9.11
CA MET A 1 10.60 13.38 8.66
C MET A 1 9.30 14.17 8.77
N GLN A 2 8.80 14.71 7.65
CA GLN A 2 7.45 15.27 7.61
C GLN A 2 6.50 14.08 7.40
N GLY A 3 5.44 13.96 8.18
CA GLY A 3 4.50 12.83 8.07
C GLY A 3 3.78 12.80 6.72
N ILE A 4 3.05 11.72 6.45
CA ILE A 4 2.22 11.63 5.24
C ILE A 4 1.12 12.69 5.30
N THR A 5 1.11 13.59 4.31
CA THR A 5 0.02 14.52 4.04
C THR A 5 -0.68 14.11 2.74
N GLU A 6 -1.89 14.61 2.50
CA GLU A 6 -2.59 14.39 1.22
C GLU A 6 -1.73 14.85 0.03
N ALA A 7 -1.06 16.00 0.15
CA ALA A 7 -0.23 16.57 -0.91
C ALA A 7 1.00 15.68 -1.21
N SER A 8 1.74 15.26 -0.17
CA SER A 8 2.90 14.39 -0.34
C SER A 8 2.51 13.00 -0.84
N TRP A 9 1.36 12.49 -0.39
CA TRP A 9 0.82 11.21 -0.85
C TRP A 9 0.44 11.25 -2.32
N ARG A 10 -0.35 12.26 -2.74
CA ARG A 10 -0.75 12.46 -4.14
C ARG A 10 0.47 12.52 -5.04
N ALA A 11 1.44 13.37 -4.69
CA ALA A 11 2.66 13.54 -5.46
C ALA A 11 3.43 12.21 -5.61
N GLY A 12 3.59 11.45 -4.52
CA GLY A 12 4.28 10.16 -4.54
C GLY A 12 3.57 9.08 -5.36
N VAL A 13 2.24 9.04 -5.33
CA VAL A 13 1.46 8.10 -6.17
C VAL A 13 1.53 8.50 -7.66
N GLU A 14 1.39 9.79 -7.97
CA GLU A 14 1.47 10.30 -9.35
C GLU A 14 2.86 10.11 -9.97
N SER A 15 3.93 10.28 -9.18
CA SER A 15 5.31 10.07 -9.62
C SER A 15 5.71 8.60 -9.72
N GLY A 16 4.96 7.69 -9.09
CA GLY A 16 5.30 6.27 -8.95
C GLY A 16 6.37 5.98 -7.89
N GLU A 17 6.73 6.98 -7.07
CA GLU A 17 7.56 6.80 -5.88
C GLU A 17 6.85 5.97 -4.81
N LEU A 18 5.53 6.11 -4.70
CA LEU A 18 4.68 5.24 -3.90
C LEU A 18 4.00 4.23 -4.80
N ILE A 19 4.21 2.94 -4.51
CA ILE A 19 3.53 1.84 -5.18
C ILE A 19 2.58 1.15 -4.21
N GLY A 20 1.47 0.62 -4.70
CA GLY A 20 0.50 -0.02 -3.82
C GLY A 20 -0.62 -0.72 -4.54
N LEU A 21 -1.46 -1.36 -3.74
CA LEU A 21 -2.64 -2.09 -4.18
C LEU A 21 -3.86 -1.65 -3.38
N ILE A 22 -5.00 -1.62 -4.06
CA ILE A 22 -6.30 -1.30 -3.48
C ILE A 22 -7.17 -2.55 -3.58
N ALA A 23 -7.74 -2.97 -2.45
CA ALA A 23 -8.74 -4.03 -2.40
C ALA A 23 -10.14 -3.46 -2.59
N TRP A 24 -10.92 -4.08 -3.47
CA TRP A 24 -12.31 -3.73 -3.74
C TRP A 24 -13.24 -4.87 -3.35
N ALA A 25 -14.28 -4.55 -2.58
CA ALA A 25 -15.43 -5.41 -2.32
C ALA A 25 -16.58 -4.95 -3.22
N GLY A 26 -16.65 -5.49 -4.43
CA GLY A 26 -17.54 -4.97 -5.47
C GLY A 26 -17.14 -3.55 -5.86
N THR A 27 -17.99 -2.56 -5.58
CA THR A 27 -17.73 -1.14 -5.86
C THR A 27 -17.25 -0.34 -4.65
N ARG A 28 -17.11 -0.97 -3.46
CA ARG A 28 -16.62 -0.33 -2.24
C ARG A 28 -15.14 -0.62 -2.05
N MET A 29 -14.35 0.40 -1.75
CA MET A 29 -12.94 0.21 -1.38
C MET A 29 -12.88 -0.41 0.01
N ALA A 30 -12.37 -1.63 0.12
CA ALA A 30 -12.27 -2.38 1.38
C ALA A 30 -10.98 -2.06 2.15
N GLY A 31 -9.94 -1.61 1.44
CA GLY A 31 -8.66 -1.26 2.03
C GLY A 31 -7.56 -1.11 0.99
N TYR A 32 -6.36 -0.80 1.44
CA TYR A 32 -5.21 -0.60 0.57
C TYR A 32 -3.89 -0.75 1.33
N CYS A 33 -2.82 -0.98 0.57
CA CYS A 33 -1.46 -0.98 1.09
C CYS A 33 -0.52 -0.30 0.09
N PHE A 34 0.33 0.62 0.58
CA PHE A 34 1.34 1.30 -0.23
C PHE A 34 2.70 1.29 0.47
N ALA A 35 3.74 1.30 -0.35
CA ALA A 35 5.13 1.34 0.04
C ALA A 35 5.90 2.38 -0.75
N ASP A 36 6.96 2.90 -0.16
CA ASP A 36 7.98 3.65 -0.87
C ASP A 36 8.78 2.67 -1.74
N ARG A 37 8.78 2.93 -3.05
CA ARG A 37 9.44 2.10 -4.06
C ARG A 37 10.95 2.06 -3.89
N SER A 38 11.55 3.13 -3.40
CA SER A 38 13.00 3.30 -3.29
C SER A 38 13.55 2.61 -2.04
N THR A 39 12.86 2.73 -0.91
CA THR A 39 13.30 2.19 0.38
C THR A 39 12.71 0.82 0.69
N GLY A 40 11.55 0.48 0.11
CA GLY A 40 10.77 -0.70 0.48
C GLY A 40 9.94 -0.55 1.76
N GLU A 41 9.93 0.64 2.37
CA GLU A 41 9.16 0.92 3.57
C GLU A 41 7.65 0.90 3.29
N ILE A 42 6.87 0.20 4.12
CA ILE A 42 5.42 0.24 4.06
C ILE A 42 4.93 1.56 4.66
N MET A 43 4.43 2.44 3.80
CA MET A 43 3.98 3.78 4.18
C MET A 43 2.57 3.75 4.79
N MET A 44 1.70 2.87 4.27
CA MET A 44 0.33 2.77 4.76
C MET A 44 -0.26 1.38 4.52
N LEU A 45 -0.97 0.85 5.51
CA LEU A 45 -1.84 -0.30 5.39
C LEU A 45 -3.11 0.01 6.19
N ALA A 46 -4.25 0.07 5.51
CA ALA A 46 -5.52 0.40 6.14
C ALA A 46 -6.64 -0.44 5.52
N LEU A 47 -7.57 -0.88 6.36
CA LEU A 47 -8.79 -1.58 6.00
C LEU A 47 -9.99 -0.83 6.57
N LEU A 48 -11.16 -1.03 5.97
CA LEU A 48 -12.40 -0.69 6.66
C LEU A 48 -12.66 -1.70 7.78
N PRO A 49 -13.25 -1.28 8.92
CA PRO A 49 -13.49 -2.15 10.07
C PRO A 49 -14.26 -3.43 9.72
N GLU A 50 -15.18 -3.37 8.77
CA GLU A 50 -16.00 -4.52 8.35
C GLU A 50 -15.19 -5.62 7.64
N ASP A 51 -14.04 -5.26 7.08
CA ASP A 51 -13.18 -6.15 6.28
C ASP A 51 -11.94 -6.63 7.09
N GLU A 52 -11.82 -6.23 8.36
CA GLU A 52 -10.79 -6.71 9.29
C GLU A 52 -11.03 -8.16 9.74
N GLY A 53 -10.01 -8.83 10.28
CA GLY A 53 -10.14 -10.19 10.82
C GLY A 53 -10.21 -11.33 9.78
N HIS A 54 -10.35 -11.02 8.49
CA HIS A 54 -10.45 -12.01 7.40
C HIS A 54 -9.14 -12.25 6.64
N GLY A 55 -8.03 -11.67 7.11
CA GLY A 55 -6.71 -11.82 6.49
C GLY A 55 -6.44 -10.93 5.27
N LEU A 56 -7.35 -10.01 4.93
CA LEU A 56 -7.20 -9.08 3.79
C LEU A 56 -5.95 -8.22 3.90
N GLY A 57 -5.66 -7.68 5.10
CA GLY A 57 -4.46 -6.86 5.32
C GLY A 57 -3.17 -7.64 5.08
N ARG A 58 -3.13 -8.92 5.50
CA ARG A 58 -1.99 -9.81 5.22
C ARG A 58 -1.84 -10.04 3.72
N LEU A 59 -2.94 -10.28 3.00
CA LEU A 59 -2.91 -10.48 1.56
C LEU A 59 -2.39 -9.23 0.82
N LEU A 60 -2.88 -8.04 1.17
CA LEU A 60 -2.41 -6.77 0.60
C LEU A 60 -0.92 -6.56 0.85
N LEU A 61 -0.49 -6.73 2.09
CA LEU A 61 0.92 -6.59 2.48
C LEU A 61 1.81 -7.56 1.71
N SER A 62 1.45 -8.85 1.63
CA SER A 62 2.24 -9.85 0.92
C SER A 62 2.38 -9.53 -0.56
N GLN A 63 1.32 -9.05 -1.21
CA GLN A 63 1.38 -8.68 -2.64
C GLN A 63 2.22 -7.42 -2.88
N VAL A 64 2.16 -6.41 -2.02
CA VAL A 64 3.02 -5.22 -2.12
C VAL A 64 4.49 -5.58 -1.91
N VAL A 65 4.80 -6.44 -0.94
CA VAL A 65 6.16 -6.95 -0.72
C VAL A 65 6.66 -7.72 -1.95
N GLU A 66 5.81 -8.55 -2.57
CA GLU A 66 6.19 -9.25 -3.79
C GLU A 66 6.42 -8.30 -4.97
N ALA A 67 5.60 -7.25 -5.09
CA ALA A 67 5.82 -6.20 -6.09
C ALA A 67 7.17 -5.49 -5.89
N LEU A 68 7.54 -5.18 -4.64
CA LEU A 68 8.86 -4.62 -4.32
C LEU A 68 10.01 -5.58 -4.69
N ARG A 69 9.84 -6.89 -4.44
CA ARG A 69 10.83 -7.91 -4.82
C ARG A 69 11.07 -7.98 -6.31
N HIS A 70 9.99 -7.91 -7.11
CA HIS A 70 10.11 -7.87 -8.58
C HIS A 70 10.85 -6.62 -9.08
N LEU A 71 10.89 -5.54 -8.30
CA LEU A 71 11.69 -4.35 -8.60
C LEU A 71 13.16 -4.45 -8.15
N GLY A 72 13.59 -5.64 -7.72
CA GLY A 72 14.97 -5.92 -7.30
C GLY A 72 15.25 -5.52 -5.84
N ARG A 73 14.22 -5.48 -4.98
CA ARG A 73 14.38 -5.17 -3.55
C ARG A 73 14.28 -6.43 -2.71
N GLN A 74 15.33 -6.72 -1.93
CA GLN A 74 15.26 -7.71 -0.88
C GLN A 74 14.74 -7.03 0.38
N THR A 75 13.43 -7.10 0.60
CA THR A 75 12.76 -6.81 1.89
C THR A 75 12.58 -8.07 2.70
#